data_AF-A0A3M9N042-F1
#
_entry.id   AF-A0A3M9N042-F1
#
_cell.length_a   1.000
_cell.length_b   1.000
_cell.length_c   1.000
_cell.angle_alpha   90.00
_cell.angle_beta   90.00
_cell.angle_gamma   90.00
#
_symmetry.space_group_name_H-M   'P 1'
#
loop_
_entity.id
_entity.type
_entity.pdbx_description
1 polymer ?
#
loop_
_entity_poly.entity_id
_entity_poly.type
_entity_poly.pdbx_seq_one_letter_code
_entity_poly.pdbx_strand_id
1 'polypeptide(L)'
;MEAFTPDVIVSPSKRVRDMVFSEEATAESLIRETGLPPATTDIRFQLKDVYIKRKREIGRGEIYVVTVIADDASTEPLQLETRVFEHVKNKTHLNLGPTGLTCYRNTPGKIPRFLDYRIMVMEFDGGARDLGAVLTEVQGNQQFQEFKNSISGITNLGAPQIALISGATDFALALTAKLLKGNKDDQLFLVQGSFDNTFDALGVTEGLITQTNQFVEVIYQVQAI
;
A
#
# COMPACT_ATOMS: atom_id res chain seq x y z
N MET A 1 4.29 30.17 4.29
CA MET A 1 4.39 28.71 4.43
C MET A 1 3.02 28.15 4.09
N GLU A 2 2.86 27.57 2.90
CA GLU A 2 1.62 26.86 2.56
C GLU A 2 1.53 25.57 3.39
N ALA A 3 0.33 25.28 3.88
CA ALA A 3 0.06 24.04 4.59
C ALA A 3 0.24 22.86 3.63
N PHE A 4 1.19 21.97 3.96
CA PHE A 4 1.40 20.71 3.27
C PHE A 4 0.10 19.90 3.29
N THR A 5 -0.51 19.75 2.12
CA THR A 5 -1.63 18.83 1.92
C THR A 5 -1.09 17.68 1.07
N PRO A 6 -0.92 16.47 1.64
CA PRO A 6 -0.46 15.34 0.85
C PRO A 6 -1.48 15.04 -0.26
N ASP A 7 -1.00 14.75 -1.48
CA ASP A 7 -1.86 14.24 -2.56
C ASP A 7 -2.16 12.75 -2.24
N VAL A 8 -3.23 12.54 -1.48
CA VAL A 8 -3.72 11.23 -1.05
C VAL A 8 -4.82 10.77 -2.00
N ILE A 9 -4.60 9.62 -2.64
CA ILE A 9 -5.62 8.93 -3.43
C ILE A 9 -6.16 7.77 -2.58
N VAL A 10 -7.45 7.80 -2.29
CA VAL A 10 -8.14 6.74 -1.55
C VAL A 10 -8.90 5.86 -2.54
N SER A 11 -8.61 4.57 -2.54
CA SER A 11 -9.21 3.54 -3.42
C SER A 11 -9.62 2.32 -2.59
N PRO A 12 -10.60 2.46 -1.66
CA PRO A 12 -11.02 1.37 -0.79
C PRO A 12 -11.88 0.38 -1.58
N SER A 13 -11.84 -0.91 -1.23
CA SER A 13 -12.76 -1.93 -1.79
C SER A 13 -14.21 -1.45 -1.74
N LYS A 14 -15.08 -1.88 -2.67
CA LYS A 14 -16.44 -1.36 -2.71
C LYS A 14 -17.22 -1.73 -1.45
N ARG A 15 -17.01 -2.88 -0.82
CA ARG A 15 -17.60 -3.16 0.51
C ARG A 15 -17.21 -2.13 1.57
N VAL A 16 -15.92 -1.76 1.65
CA VAL A 16 -15.47 -0.69 2.58
C VAL A 16 -16.06 0.65 2.17
N ARG A 17 -16.15 0.91 0.86
CA ARG A 17 -16.76 2.13 0.32
C ARG A 17 -18.23 2.23 0.72
N ASP A 18 -18.99 1.15 0.56
CA ASP A 18 -20.42 1.07 0.85
C ASP A 18 -20.68 1.17 2.37
N MET A 19 -19.81 0.56 3.19
CA MET A 19 -19.89 0.64 4.65
C MET A 19 -19.57 2.04 5.21
N VAL A 20 -18.65 2.77 4.59
CA VAL A 20 -18.14 4.06 5.11
C VAL A 20 -18.83 5.26 4.47
N PHE A 21 -19.23 5.17 3.20
CA PHE A 21 -19.68 6.32 2.41
C PHE A 21 -21.12 6.23 1.89
N SER A 22 -21.87 5.17 2.17
CA SER A 22 -23.29 5.11 1.77
C SER A 22 -24.23 5.27 2.97
N GLU A 23 -25.15 6.24 2.89
CA GLU A 23 -26.33 6.34 3.76
C GLU A 23 -27.45 5.37 3.31
N GLU A 24 -27.28 4.72 2.14
CA GLU A 24 -28.28 3.88 1.45
C GLU A 24 -27.73 2.50 1.05
N ALA A 25 -26.97 1.82 1.93
CA ALA A 25 -26.65 0.41 1.71
C ALA A 25 -27.96 -0.42 1.76
N THR A 26 -28.54 -0.71 0.59
CA THR A 26 -29.71 -1.59 0.47
C THR A 26 -29.28 -3.05 0.46
N ALA A 27 -30.09 -3.94 1.04
CA ALA A 27 -29.82 -5.38 1.07
C ALA A 27 -29.55 -5.97 -0.33
N GLU A 28 -30.08 -5.34 -1.39
CA GLU A 28 -29.88 -5.75 -2.79
C GLU A 28 -28.53 -5.30 -3.39
N SER A 29 -27.94 -4.18 -2.94
CA SER A 29 -26.60 -3.75 -3.42
C SER A 29 -25.46 -4.64 -2.92
N LEU A 30 -25.73 -5.43 -1.87
CA LEU A 30 -24.88 -6.47 -1.29
C LEU A 30 -24.97 -7.83 -2.03
N ILE A 31 -25.85 -8.01 -3.03
CA ILE A 31 -26.24 -9.34 -3.56
C ILE A 31 -25.61 -9.72 -4.92
N ARG A 32 -24.50 -9.10 -5.35
CA ARG A 32 -23.62 -9.75 -6.34
C ARG A 32 -22.17 -9.83 -5.84
N GLU A 33 -22.01 -10.34 -4.63
CA GLU A 33 -20.76 -10.93 -4.18
C GLU A 33 -20.56 -12.25 -4.94
N THR A 34 -19.88 -12.21 -6.09
CA THR A 34 -19.20 -13.42 -6.55
C THR A 34 -18.04 -13.65 -5.60
N GLY A 35 -17.87 -14.83 -5.02
CA GLY A 35 -16.63 -15.12 -4.28
C GLY A 35 -15.43 -15.13 -5.23
N LEU A 36 -14.22 -15.20 -4.68
CA LEU A 36 -13.03 -15.56 -5.47
C LEU A 36 -13.29 -16.82 -6.33
N PRO A 37 -12.72 -16.93 -7.54
CA PRO A 37 -12.80 -18.14 -8.34
C PRO A 37 -12.42 -19.37 -7.50
N PRO A 38 -13.17 -20.48 -7.54
CA PRO A 38 -12.92 -21.64 -6.69
C PRO A 38 -11.52 -22.26 -6.84
N ALA A 39 -10.85 -22.00 -7.96
CA ALA A 39 -9.49 -22.44 -8.25
C ALA A 39 -8.40 -21.49 -7.72
N THR A 40 -8.76 -20.38 -7.06
CA THR A 40 -7.79 -19.41 -6.53
C THR A 40 -6.94 -20.07 -5.45
N THR A 41 -5.65 -20.12 -5.68
CA THR A 41 -4.62 -20.68 -4.79
C THR A 41 -3.71 -19.60 -4.21
N ASP A 42 -3.55 -18.48 -4.92
CA ASP A 42 -2.71 -17.36 -4.50
C ASP A 42 -3.40 -16.00 -4.72
N ILE A 43 -3.16 -15.07 -3.81
CA ILE A 43 -3.36 -13.63 -3.97
C ILE A 43 -1.99 -12.96 -4.04
N ARG A 44 -1.78 -12.14 -5.07
CA ARG A 44 -0.52 -11.41 -5.28
C ARG A 44 -0.77 -9.93 -5.50
N PHE A 45 -0.03 -9.08 -4.81
CA PHE A 45 0.07 -7.65 -5.12
C PHE A 45 1.33 -7.39 -5.93
N GLN A 46 1.20 -6.69 -7.06
CA GLN A 46 2.33 -6.29 -7.89
C GLN A 46 2.27 -4.80 -8.22
N LEU A 47 3.36 -4.11 -7.97
CA LEU A 47 3.64 -2.78 -8.48
C LEU A 47 4.28 -2.90 -9.87
N LYS A 48 3.59 -2.42 -10.90
CA LYS A 48 3.91 -2.67 -12.32
C LYS A 48 4.73 -1.56 -12.94
N ASP A 49 4.41 -0.32 -12.61
CA ASP A 49 5.16 0.84 -13.08
C ASP A 49 5.07 1.99 -12.07
N VAL A 50 6.12 2.80 -12.04
CA VAL A 50 6.12 4.10 -11.34
C VAL A 50 6.79 5.09 -12.28
N TYR A 51 6.00 6.02 -12.77
CA TYR A 51 6.46 7.08 -13.66
C TYR A 51 6.52 8.41 -12.92
N ILE A 52 7.72 8.97 -12.79
CA ILE A 52 7.95 10.25 -12.15
C ILE A 52 7.74 11.36 -13.20
N LYS A 53 6.60 12.04 -13.15
CA LYS A 53 6.26 13.16 -14.06
C LYS A 53 7.11 14.37 -13.75
N ARG A 54 7.13 14.75 -12.48
CA ARG A 54 7.85 15.91 -11.97
C ARG A 54 8.29 15.68 -10.54
N LYS A 55 9.55 16.00 -10.27
CA LYS A 55 10.15 16.11 -8.95
C LYS A 55 10.09 17.56 -8.46
N ARG A 56 10.19 17.76 -7.15
CA ARG A 56 10.27 19.08 -6.51
C ARG A 56 11.68 19.65 -6.61
N GLU A 57 12.72 18.82 -6.55
CA GLU A 57 14.10 19.28 -6.74
C GLU A 57 14.51 19.42 -8.20
N ILE A 58 15.45 20.35 -8.45
CA ILE A 58 16.07 20.57 -9.76
C ILE A 58 17.20 19.56 -9.96
N GLY A 59 17.16 18.80 -11.06
CA GLY A 59 18.25 17.90 -11.45
C GLY A 59 17.92 16.42 -11.25
N ARG A 60 18.91 15.63 -10.83
CA ARG A 60 18.73 14.21 -10.48
C ARG A 60 18.54 14.11 -8.98
N GLY A 61 17.58 13.30 -8.54
CA GLY A 61 17.35 13.03 -7.12
C GLY A 61 17.14 11.55 -6.87
N GLU A 62 16.94 11.22 -5.61
CA GLU A 62 16.67 9.88 -5.15
C GLU A 62 15.16 9.74 -4.92
N ILE A 63 14.58 8.64 -5.38
CA ILE A 63 13.16 8.35 -5.22
C ILE A 63 13.01 7.08 -4.39
N TYR A 64 12.12 7.15 -3.41
CA TYR A 64 11.71 6.00 -2.64
C TYR A 64 10.31 5.58 -3.00
N VAL A 65 10.13 4.26 -3.04
CA VAL A 65 8.81 3.64 -3.07
C VAL A 65 8.69 2.79 -1.82
N VAL A 66 7.82 3.20 -0.91
CA VAL A 66 7.46 2.46 0.30
C VAL A 66 6.13 1.76 0.05
N THR A 67 6.07 0.47 0.31
CA THR A 67 4.81 -0.28 0.31
C THR A 67 4.55 -0.85 1.68
N VAL A 68 3.38 -0.54 2.24
CA VAL A 68 2.88 -1.15 3.47
C VAL A 68 1.70 -2.02 3.09
N ILE A 69 1.72 -3.30 3.45
CA ILE A 69 0.64 -4.23 3.14
C ILE A 69 0.28 -4.98 4.41
N ALA A 70 -1.00 -5.04 4.75
CA ALA A 70 -1.49 -5.82 5.86
C ALA A 70 -2.60 -6.77 5.43
N ASP A 71 -2.60 -7.97 6.01
CA ASP A 71 -3.61 -9.00 5.73
C ASP A 71 -4.18 -9.61 7.02
N ASP A 72 -5.28 -10.35 6.87
CA ASP A 72 -5.95 -11.02 7.99
C ASP A 72 -5.62 -12.52 8.12
N ALA A 73 -4.64 -13.04 7.39
CA ALA A 73 -4.40 -14.48 7.23
C ALA A 73 -2.95 -14.94 7.46
N SER A 74 -1.98 -14.05 7.24
CA SER A 74 -0.55 -14.30 7.41
C SER A 74 -0.17 -14.33 8.89
N THR A 75 0.88 -15.11 9.20
CA THR A 75 1.55 -15.08 10.51
C THR A 75 2.31 -13.77 10.74
N GLU A 76 2.69 -13.11 9.65
CA GLU A 76 3.20 -11.74 9.64
C GLU A 76 2.18 -10.88 8.91
N PRO A 77 1.16 -10.35 9.63
CA PRO A 77 0.02 -9.67 9.03
C PRO A 77 0.33 -8.25 8.58
N LEU A 78 1.59 -7.79 8.70
CA LEU A 78 2.05 -6.48 8.27
C LEU A 78 3.42 -6.61 7.62
N GLN A 79 3.49 -6.29 6.33
CA GLN A 79 4.67 -6.28 5.49
C GLN A 79 4.99 -4.84 5.11
N LEU A 80 6.23 -4.43 5.39
CA LEU A 80 6.76 -3.12 5.03
C LEU A 80 7.97 -3.35 4.12
N GLU A 81 7.85 -2.92 2.88
CA GLU A 81 8.96 -2.95 1.92
C GLU A 81 9.30 -1.55 1.45
N THR A 82 10.56 -1.37 1.05
CA THR A 82 11.00 -0.11 0.45
C THR A 82 12.02 -0.37 -0.63
N ARG A 83 11.94 0.41 -1.71
CA ARG A 83 12.90 0.39 -2.81
C ARG A 83 13.42 1.79 -3.07
N VAL A 84 14.72 1.86 -3.31
CA VAL A 84 15.45 3.09 -3.63
C VAL A 84 15.78 3.12 -5.11
N PHE A 85 15.56 4.26 -5.74
CA PHE A 85 15.91 4.53 -7.11
C PHE A 85 16.80 5.78 -7.15
N GLU A 86 18.07 5.57 -7.48
CA GLU A 86 19.07 6.63 -7.51
C GLU A 86 19.05 7.37 -8.86
N HIS A 87 19.47 8.63 -8.83
CA HIS A 87 19.72 9.45 -10.02
C HIS A 87 18.50 9.64 -10.94
N VAL A 88 17.29 9.61 -10.38
CA VAL A 88 16.03 9.75 -11.11
C VAL A 88 15.84 11.19 -11.59
N LYS A 89 15.36 11.34 -12.83
CA LYS A 89 15.01 12.63 -13.44
C LYS A 89 13.50 12.76 -13.57
N ASN A 90 13.04 13.98 -13.85
CA ASN A 90 11.68 14.19 -14.35
C ASN A 90 11.42 13.35 -15.60
N LYS A 91 10.17 12.95 -15.79
CA LYS A 91 9.70 12.15 -16.93
C LYS A 91 10.45 10.83 -17.08
N THR A 92 10.65 10.12 -15.98
CA THR A 92 11.42 8.86 -15.95
C THR A 92 10.59 7.75 -15.31
N HIS A 93 10.60 6.57 -15.94
CA HIS A 93 10.08 5.33 -15.34
C HIS A 93 11.12 4.75 -14.39
N LEU A 94 10.70 4.36 -13.20
CA LEU A 94 11.55 3.65 -12.25
C LEU A 94 11.77 2.22 -12.77
N ASN A 95 13.00 1.71 -12.65
CA ASN A 95 13.33 0.37 -13.12
C ASN A 95 12.87 -0.69 -12.10
N LEU A 96 11.62 -1.14 -12.21
CA LEU A 96 11.04 -2.19 -11.37
C LEU A 96 11.38 -3.62 -11.86
N GLY A 97 12.13 -3.75 -12.95
CA GLY A 97 12.34 -5.01 -13.66
C GLY A 97 11.20 -5.38 -14.62
N PRO A 98 11.38 -6.45 -15.42
CA PRO A 98 10.50 -6.76 -16.55
C PRO A 98 9.08 -7.17 -16.17
N THR A 99 8.86 -7.62 -14.93
CA THR A 99 7.56 -8.07 -14.42
C THR A 99 6.91 -7.10 -13.44
N GLY A 100 7.59 -5.99 -13.14
CA GLY A 100 7.32 -5.17 -11.97
C GLY A 100 7.84 -5.79 -10.67
N LEU A 101 7.57 -5.11 -9.56
CA LEU A 101 7.89 -5.53 -8.20
C LEU A 101 6.70 -6.30 -7.60
N THR A 102 6.95 -7.49 -7.05
CA THR A 102 5.95 -8.20 -6.25
C THR A 102 6.08 -7.71 -4.81
N CYS A 103 5.06 -7.03 -4.30
CA CYS A 103 5.09 -6.45 -2.94
C CYS A 103 4.38 -7.33 -1.91
N TYR A 104 3.52 -8.25 -2.36
CA TYR A 104 2.85 -9.20 -1.48
C TYR A 104 2.54 -10.50 -2.20
N ARG A 105 2.66 -11.59 -1.44
CA ARG A 105 2.12 -12.91 -1.76
C ARG A 105 1.57 -13.52 -0.48
N ASN A 106 0.38 -14.08 -0.54
CA ASN A 106 -0.19 -14.79 0.60
C ASN A 106 0.64 -16.04 0.98
N THR A 107 0.49 -16.47 2.22
CA THR A 107 1.01 -17.78 2.63
C THR A 107 0.24 -18.88 1.89
N PRO A 108 0.91 -19.89 1.31
CA PRO A 108 0.24 -20.98 0.59
C PRO A 108 -0.88 -21.61 1.43
N GLY A 109 -2.07 -21.74 0.83
CA GLY A 109 -3.25 -22.29 1.50
C GLY A 109 -3.96 -21.33 2.47
N LYS A 110 -3.48 -20.08 2.61
CA LYS A 110 -4.11 -19.04 3.42
C LYS A 110 -4.47 -17.83 2.56
N ILE A 111 -5.61 -17.90 1.87
CA ILE A 111 -6.14 -16.79 1.09
C ILE A 111 -6.65 -15.71 2.06
N PRO A 112 -6.14 -14.47 2.01
CA PRO A 112 -6.64 -13.40 2.85
C PRO A 112 -8.08 -13.04 2.45
N ARG A 113 -8.91 -12.77 3.46
CA ARG A 113 -10.26 -12.23 3.22
C ARG A 113 -10.21 -10.73 3.05
N PHE A 114 -9.19 -10.09 3.61
CA PHE A 114 -8.93 -8.66 3.49
C PHE A 114 -7.43 -8.40 3.35
N LEU A 115 -7.09 -7.49 2.45
CA LEU A 115 -5.74 -6.99 2.22
C LEU A 115 -5.80 -5.46 2.15
N ASP A 116 -5.11 -4.77 3.04
CA ASP A 116 -4.99 -3.32 3.02
C ASP A 116 -3.58 -2.95 2.55
N TYR A 117 -3.45 -1.94 1.69
CA TYR A 117 -2.16 -1.54 1.15
C TYR A 117 -1.99 -0.03 1.05
N ARG A 118 -0.74 0.39 1.19
CA ARG A 118 -0.27 1.77 1.01
C ARG A 118 0.89 1.75 0.03
N ILE A 119 0.84 2.64 -0.96
CA ILE A 119 1.97 2.89 -1.87
C ILE A 119 2.35 4.35 -1.69
N MET A 120 3.52 4.62 -1.14
CA MET A 120 4.02 5.96 -0.95
C MET A 120 5.25 6.18 -1.82
N VAL A 121 5.24 7.26 -2.60
CA VAL A 121 6.38 7.69 -3.39
C VAL A 121 6.90 9.00 -2.81
N MET A 122 8.20 9.03 -2.51
CA MET A 122 8.86 10.18 -1.91
C MET A 122 10.10 10.55 -2.69
N GLU A 123 10.40 11.84 -2.69
CA GLU A 123 11.70 12.39 -3.08
C GLU A 123 12.57 12.53 -1.83
N PHE A 124 13.84 12.19 -1.99
CA PHE A 124 14.82 12.26 -0.93
C PHE A 124 15.90 13.30 -1.23
N ASP A 125 16.14 14.12 -0.22
CA ASP A 125 17.17 15.18 -0.26
C ASP A 125 18.48 14.72 0.45
N GLY A 126 18.46 13.59 1.18
CA GLY A 126 19.66 12.95 1.77
C GLY A 126 20.33 11.95 0.81
N GLY A 127 21.29 11.13 1.27
CA GLY A 127 21.82 10.00 0.50
C GLY A 127 21.27 8.63 0.93
N ALA A 128 21.02 7.70 0.00
CA ALA A 128 20.40 6.36 0.16
C ALA A 128 20.75 5.50 1.41
N ARG A 129 21.84 5.80 2.12
CA ARG A 129 22.30 5.09 3.33
C ARG A 129 21.40 5.32 4.55
N ASP A 130 20.64 6.42 4.58
CA ASP A 130 19.81 6.81 5.74
C ASP A 130 18.45 6.09 5.77
N LEU A 131 17.91 5.65 4.63
CA LEU A 131 16.60 4.99 4.59
C LEU A 131 16.60 3.60 5.24
N GLY A 132 17.67 2.82 5.07
CA GLY A 132 17.80 1.53 5.75
C GLY A 132 17.79 1.68 7.27
N ALA A 133 18.37 2.77 7.78
CA ALA A 133 18.33 3.12 9.19
C ALA A 133 16.91 3.54 9.61
N VAL A 134 16.21 4.34 8.80
CA VAL A 134 14.81 4.71 9.04
C VAL A 134 13.91 3.48 9.15
N LEU A 135 14.03 2.51 8.24
CA LEU A 135 13.22 1.27 8.30
C LEU A 135 13.59 0.41 9.51
N THR A 136 14.88 0.32 9.84
CA THR A 136 15.34 -0.37 11.04
C THR A 136 14.79 0.30 12.30
N GLU A 137 14.68 1.63 12.30
CA GLU A 137 14.08 2.40 13.38
C GLU A 137 12.57 2.19 13.47
N VAL A 138 11.84 2.17 12.34
CA VAL A 138 10.41 1.81 12.28
C VAL A 138 10.21 0.41 12.87
N GLN A 139 10.99 -0.57 12.41
CA GLN A 139 10.91 -1.94 12.88
C GLN A 139 11.36 -2.07 14.33
N GLY A 140 12.32 -1.28 14.80
CA GLY A 140 12.78 -1.26 16.19
C GLY A 140 11.85 -0.48 17.13
N ASN A 141 10.88 0.26 16.61
CA ASN A 141 10.00 1.09 17.40
C ASN A 141 9.05 0.25 18.26
N GLN A 142 9.03 0.51 19.57
CA GLN A 142 8.21 -0.24 20.52
C GLN A 142 6.72 -0.15 20.19
N GLN A 143 6.20 1.02 19.80
CA GLN A 143 4.78 1.18 19.45
C GLN A 143 4.44 0.39 18.18
N PHE A 144 5.35 0.36 17.20
CA PHE A 144 5.19 -0.48 16.01
C PHE A 144 5.14 -1.96 16.35
N GLN A 145 6.02 -2.44 17.25
CA GLN A 145 6.02 -3.84 17.70
C GLN A 145 4.77 -4.20 18.51
N GLU A 146 4.34 -3.34 19.43
CA GLU A 146 3.10 -3.52 20.19
C GLU A 146 1.86 -3.58 19.28
N PHE A 147 1.83 -2.73 18.25
CA PHE A 147 0.74 -2.71 17.28
C PHE A 147 0.76 -3.96 16.38
N LYS A 148 1.95 -4.34 15.86
CA LYS A 148 2.14 -5.58 15.08
C LYS A 148 1.69 -6.81 15.87
N ASN A 149 2.03 -6.89 17.16
CA ASN A 149 1.63 -7.99 18.04
C ASN A 149 0.12 -8.01 18.30
N SER A 150 -0.51 -6.84 18.43
CA SER A 150 -1.97 -6.73 18.63
C SER A 150 -2.75 -7.30 17.44
N ILE A 151 -2.32 -7.00 16.20
CA ILE A 151 -2.96 -7.57 14.99
C ILE A 151 -2.70 -9.06 14.90
N SER A 152 -1.47 -9.50 15.17
CA SER A 152 -1.10 -10.92 15.12
C SER A 152 -1.94 -11.77 16.08
N GLY A 153 -2.23 -11.26 17.29
CA GLY A 153 -3.11 -11.94 18.25
C GLY A 153 -4.56 -12.09 17.79
N ILE A 154 -5.01 -11.20 16.90
CA ILE A 154 -6.40 -11.08 16.45
C ILE A 154 -6.70 -11.91 15.19
N THR A 155 -5.71 -12.15 14.32
CA THR A 155 -5.86 -13.09 13.18
C THR A 155 -6.36 -14.47 13.60
N ASN A 156 -6.14 -14.86 14.86
CA ASN A 156 -6.63 -16.12 15.45
C ASN A 156 -8.14 -16.16 15.76
N LEU A 157 -8.85 -15.02 15.71
CA LEU A 157 -10.27 -14.91 16.12
C LEU A 157 -11.27 -15.16 14.99
N GLY A 158 -10.81 -15.46 13.77
CA GLY A 158 -11.67 -15.96 12.69
C GLY A 158 -12.63 -14.95 12.05
N ALA A 159 -12.62 -13.67 12.42
CA ALA A 159 -13.40 -12.60 11.79
C ALA A 159 -12.49 -11.48 11.23
N PRO A 160 -12.78 -10.87 10.05
CA PRO A 160 -11.94 -9.83 9.47
C PRO A 160 -12.07 -8.54 10.30
N GLN A 161 -10.98 -8.08 10.92
CA GLN A 161 -10.96 -6.80 11.65
C GLN A 161 -10.45 -5.66 10.78
N ILE A 162 -11.22 -5.33 9.74
CA ILE A 162 -10.87 -4.33 8.71
C ILE A 162 -10.34 -3.03 9.31
N ALA A 163 -11.06 -2.44 10.29
CA ALA A 163 -10.68 -1.17 10.91
C ALA A 163 -9.30 -1.22 11.61
N LEU A 164 -8.98 -2.36 12.24
CA LEU A 164 -7.68 -2.57 12.88
C LEU A 164 -6.57 -2.73 11.85
N ILE A 165 -6.84 -3.48 10.78
CA ILE A 165 -5.88 -3.73 9.69
C ILE A 165 -5.56 -2.42 8.96
N SER A 166 -6.56 -1.61 8.60
CA SER A 166 -6.34 -0.29 8.00
C SER A 166 -5.67 0.68 8.98
N GLY A 167 -5.99 0.63 10.27
CA GLY A 167 -5.28 1.40 11.30
C GLY A 167 -3.79 1.03 11.39
N ALA A 168 -3.44 -0.23 11.13
CA ALA A 168 -2.07 -0.72 11.11
C ALA A 168 -1.24 -0.12 9.99
N THR A 169 -1.79 -0.17 8.79
CA THR A 169 -1.11 0.33 7.60
C THR A 169 -0.93 1.84 7.69
N ASP A 170 -1.95 2.56 8.20
CA ASP A 170 -1.86 4.00 8.44
C ASP A 170 -0.84 4.34 9.52
N PHE A 171 -0.79 3.60 10.63
CA PHE A 171 0.20 3.82 11.68
C PHE A 171 1.63 3.57 11.17
N ALA A 172 1.86 2.44 10.50
CA ALA A 172 3.17 2.09 9.94
C ALA A 172 3.64 3.12 8.91
N LEU A 173 2.72 3.57 8.04
CA LEU A 173 2.99 4.63 7.08
C LEU A 173 3.27 5.96 7.77
N ALA A 174 2.46 6.35 8.75
CA ALA A 174 2.64 7.62 9.48
C ALA A 174 3.97 7.65 10.24
N LEU A 175 4.39 6.53 10.83
CA LEU A 175 5.69 6.41 11.47
C LEU A 175 6.83 6.54 10.45
N THR A 176 6.71 5.86 9.30
CA THR A 176 7.67 5.95 8.19
C THR A 176 7.76 7.39 7.67
N ALA A 177 6.62 8.01 7.37
CA ALA A 177 6.55 9.39 6.90
C ALA A 177 7.07 10.39 7.93
N LYS A 178 6.85 10.17 9.24
CA LYS A 178 7.37 11.03 10.30
C LYS A 178 8.90 11.00 10.35
N LEU A 179 9.49 9.81 10.25
CA LEU A 179 10.95 9.66 10.26
C LEU A 179 11.58 10.28 9.01
N LEU A 180 10.98 10.06 7.85
CA LEU A 180 11.42 10.64 6.57
C LEU A 180 11.26 12.16 6.52
N LYS A 181 10.14 12.70 7.03
CA LYS A 181 9.95 14.16 7.15
C LYS A 181 10.97 14.80 8.08
N GLY A 182 11.45 14.09 9.10
CA GLY A 182 12.57 14.53 9.94
C GLY A 182 13.84 14.80 9.13
N ASN A 183 14.00 14.13 7.99
CA ASN A 183 15.12 14.27 7.06
C ASN A 183 14.87 15.29 5.94
N LYS A 184 13.74 16.00 5.96
CA LYS A 184 13.25 16.98 4.96
C LYS A 184 12.76 16.38 3.64
N ASP A 185 12.46 15.09 3.64
CA ASP A 185 12.00 14.40 2.44
C ASP A 185 10.61 14.85 2.03
N ASP A 186 10.40 14.95 0.71
CA ASP A 186 9.17 15.43 0.13
C ASP A 186 8.29 14.27 -0.37
N GLN A 187 7.08 14.16 0.18
CA GLN A 187 6.11 13.21 -0.33
C GLN A 187 5.59 13.67 -1.70
N LEU A 188 5.72 12.80 -2.71
CA LEU A 188 5.23 13.05 -4.06
C LEU A 188 3.86 12.41 -4.32
N PHE A 189 3.58 11.28 -3.66
CA PHE A 189 2.39 10.47 -3.93
C PHE A 189 2.03 9.56 -2.76
N LEU A 190 0.73 9.38 -2.49
CA LEU A 190 0.24 8.32 -1.62
C LEU A 190 -1.03 7.68 -2.19
N VAL A 191 -1.02 6.36 -2.35
CA VAL A 191 -2.21 5.54 -2.57
C VAL A 191 -2.56 4.83 -1.28
N GLN A 192 -3.82 4.92 -0.89
CA GLN A 192 -4.44 4.10 0.15
C GLN A 192 -5.47 3.21 -0.51
N GLY A 193 -5.27 1.90 -0.51
CA GLY A 193 -6.21 0.97 -1.11
C GLY A 193 -6.44 -0.26 -0.27
N SER A 194 -7.50 -0.99 -0.60
CA SER A 194 -7.81 -2.26 0.03
C SER A 194 -8.45 -3.23 -0.96
N PHE A 195 -8.38 -4.51 -0.61
CA PHE A 195 -8.96 -5.63 -1.32
C PHE A 195 -9.71 -6.51 -0.31
N ASP A 196 -10.85 -7.05 -0.71
CA ASP A 196 -11.56 -8.09 0.02
C ASP A 196 -11.97 -9.26 -0.88
N ASN A 197 -12.23 -10.41 -0.25
CA ASN A 197 -12.60 -11.64 -0.96
C ASN A 197 -14.04 -11.63 -1.54
N THR A 198 -14.81 -10.57 -1.25
CA THR A 198 -16.06 -10.26 -1.92
C THR A 198 -15.70 -9.60 -3.25
N PHE A 199 -15.70 -10.36 -4.33
CA PHE A 199 -15.17 -9.96 -5.63
C PHE A 199 -15.91 -8.71 -6.14
N ASP A 200 -15.36 -7.54 -5.82
CA ASP A 200 -15.83 -6.25 -6.28
C ASP A 200 -14.67 -5.47 -6.91
N ALA A 201 -15.07 -4.52 -7.75
CA ALA A 201 -14.35 -3.95 -8.88
C ALA A 201 -13.12 -3.08 -8.54
N LEU A 202 -12.28 -3.46 -7.57
CA LEU A 202 -11.09 -2.70 -7.19
C LEU A 202 -9.82 -3.52 -6.93
N GLY A 203 -9.78 -4.81 -7.30
CA GLY A 203 -8.52 -5.51 -7.15
C GLY A 203 -8.39 -6.91 -7.66
N VAL A 204 -9.46 -7.67 -7.89
CA VAL A 204 -9.30 -9.01 -8.47
C VAL A 204 -10.14 -9.08 -9.73
N THR A 205 -9.43 -9.02 -10.88
CA THR A 205 -9.87 -9.14 -12.29
C THR A 205 -9.97 -7.92 -13.20
N GLU A 206 -9.80 -6.68 -12.74
CA GLU A 206 -9.82 -5.51 -13.67
C GLU A 206 -8.48 -5.22 -14.38
N GLY A 207 -7.48 -6.07 -14.20
CA GLY A 207 -6.17 -5.86 -14.81
C GLY A 207 -5.37 -4.80 -14.07
N LEU A 208 -4.72 -3.90 -14.81
CA LEU A 208 -3.82 -2.90 -14.26
C LEU A 208 -4.58 -1.69 -13.74
N ILE A 209 -4.38 -1.33 -12.47
CA ILE A 209 -4.92 -0.11 -11.86
C ILE A 209 -3.88 0.99 -12.05
N THR A 210 -4.30 2.11 -12.63
CA THR A 210 -3.46 3.30 -12.82
C THR A 210 -3.95 4.42 -11.92
N GLN A 211 -3.08 4.95 -11.08
CA GLN A 211 -3.34 6.11 -10.23
C GLN A 211 -2.34 7.22 -10.54
N THR A 212 -2.78 8.47 -10.58
CA THR A 212 -1.90 9.56 -10.95
C THR A 212 -2.23 10.89 -10.28
N ASN A 213 -1.20 11.69 -10.02
CA ASN A 213 -1.30 13.11 -9.72
C ASN A 213 -0.33 13.91 -10.61
N GLN A 214 -0.08 15.17 -10.24
CA GLN A 214 0.84 16.05 -10.95
C GLN A 214 2.32 15.63 -10.89
N PHE A 215 2.71 14.81 -9.92
CA PHE A 215 4.11 14.41 -9.67
C PHE A 215 4.42 13.00 -10.16
N VAL A 216 3.49 12.06 -9.98
CA VAL A 216 3.72 10.62 -10.16
C VAL A 216 2.50 9.96 -10.81
N GLU A 217 2.77 8.89 -11.56
CA GLU A 217 1.79 7.89 -11.96
C GLU A 217 2.28 6.52 -11.51
N VAL A 218 1.38 5.76 -10.91
CA VAL A 218 1.63 4.43 -10.37
C VAL A 218 0.67 3.46 -11.02
N ILE A 219 1.21 2.38 -11.58
CA ILE A 219 0.44 1.26 -12.11
C ILE A 219 0.67 0.07 -11.19
N TYR A 220 -0.40 -0.53 -10.67
CA TYR A 220 -0.33 -1.70 -9.79
C TYR A 220 -1.49 -2.66 -10.04
N GLN A 221 -1.44 -3.82 -9.44
CA GLN A 221 -2.45 -4.85 -9.60
C GLN A 221 -2.48 -5.78 -8.39
N VAL A 222 -3.69 -6.18 -7.97
CA VAL A 222 -3.90 -7.37 -7.16
C VAL A 222 -4.39 -8.50 -8.08
N GLN A 223 -3.89 -9.71 -7.88
CA GLN A 223 -4.20 -10.87 -8.74
C GLN A 223 -4.62 -12.05 -7.88
N ALA A 224 -5.77 -12.65 -8.20
CA ALA A 224 -6.07 -14.02 -7.80
C ALA A 224 -5.56 -14.97 -8.88
N ILE A 225 -4.77 -15.96 -8.48
CA ILE A 225 -4.13 -16.97 -9.34
C ILE A 225 -4.66 -18.34 -8.94
#